data_AF-A0AAN8E7D5-F1
#
_entry.id   AF-A0AAN8E7D5-F1
#
_cell.length_a   1.000
_cell.length_b   1.000
_cell.length_c   1.000
_cell.angle_alpha   90.00
_cell.angle_beta   90.00
_cell.angle_gamma   90.00
#
_symmetry.space_group_name_H-M   'P 1'
#
loop_
_entity.id
_entity.type
_entity.pdbx_description
1 polymer ?
#
loop_
_entity_poly.entity_id
_entity_poly.type
_entity_poly.pdbx_seq_one_letter_code
_entity_poly.pdbx_strand_id
1 'polypeptide(L)'
;MVQRWPALFTESQVYCEFNRVVGKNLKDNFFDALDCFSPSMIDLFRKKKGVTGQFLSELLRQTKTTEPTDIRCLCLRGLPIILGDEPSAFFKTCTDAADKEHLSYPKDLANTFDFTQKVLMGLDEGNLKPRVLSLKKLLAV
;
A
#
# COMPACT_ATOMS: atom_id res chain seq x y z
N MET A 1 0.10 -14.87 -33.23
CA MET A 1 -1.33 -14.47 -33.22
C MET A 1 -1.59 -13.82 -31.87
N VAL A 2 -1.81 -12.50 -31.82
CA VAL A 2 -2.02 -11.79 -30.55
C VAL A 2 -3.47 -12.02 -30.15
N GLN A 3 -3.71 -12.85 -29.14
CA GLN A 3 -5.03 -12.98 -28.53
C GLN A 3 -5.40 -11.62 -27.92
N ARG A 4 -6.50 -11.03 -28.37
CA ARG A 4 -7.04 -9.82 -27.75
C ARG A 4 -7.34 -10.12 -26.29
N TRP A 5 -7.05 -9.16 -25.41
CA TRP A 5 -7.45 -9.28 -24.02
C TRP A 5 -8.98 -9.48 -23.94
N PRO A 6 -9.46 -10.41 -23.10
CA PRO A 6 -10.87 -10.45 -22.76
C PRO A 6 -11.31 -9.08 -22.25
N ALA A 7 -12.53 -8.68 -22.57
CA ALA A 7 -13.09 -7.47 -22.00
C ALA A 7 -13.43 -7.75 -20.52
N LEU A 8 -12.57 -7.25 -19.62
CA LEU A 8 -12.71 -7.41 -18.18
C LEU A 8 -13.53 -6.25 -17.64
N PHE A 9 -14.70 -6.55 -17.10
CA PHE A 9 -15.66 -5.56 -16.62
C PHE A 9 -15.83 -5.58 -15.11
N THR A 10 -15.32 -6.60 -14.43
CA THR A 10 -15.40 -6.73 -12.97
C THR A 10 -14.01 -6.86 -12.34
N GLU A 11 -13.89 -6.43 -11.09
CA GLU A 11 -12.66 -6.57 -10.30
C GLU A 11 -12.18 -8.04 -10.24
N SER A 12 -13.10 -8.99 -10.06
CA SER A 12 -12.79 -10.42 -10.03
C SER A 12 -12.21 -10.90 -11.36
N GLN A 13 -12.76 -10.46 -12.49
CA GLN A 13 -12.22 -10.77 -13.81
C GLN A 13 -10.80 -10.24 -13.99
N VAL A 14 -10.52 -9.02 -13.51
CA VAL A 14 -9.18 -8.43 -13.52
C VAL A 14 -8.19 -9.25 -12.70
N TYR A 15 -8.56 -9.63 -11.46
CA TYR A 15 -7.68 -10.46 -10.63
C TYR A 15 -7.41 -11.84 -11.24
N CYS A 16 -8.43 -12.50 -11.79
CA CYS A 16 -8.28 -13.80 -12.41
C CYS A 16 -7.33 -13.75 -13.60
N GLU A 17 -7.48 -12.78 -14.50
CA GLU A 17 -6.56 -12.63 -15.64
C GLU A 17 -5.17 -12.19 -15.21
N PHE A 18 -5.05 -11.31 -14.22
CA PHE A 18 -3.77 -10.94 -13.65
C PHE A 18 -3.04 -12.18 -13.10
N ASN A 19 -3.73 -12.99 -12.29
CA ASN A 19 -3.18 -14.22 -11.75
C ASN A 19 -2.82 -15.21 -12.87
N ARG A 20 -3.64 -15.33 -13.92
CA ARG A 20 -3.36 -16.20 -15.08
C ARG A 20 -2.10 -15.77 -15.82
N VAL A 21 -1.86 -14.47 -15.98
CA VAL A 21 -0.73 -13.92 -16.75
C VAL A 21 0.55 -13.88 -15.91
N VAL A 22 0.45 -13.46 -14.64
CA VAL A 22 1.60 -13.19 -13.76
C VAL A 22 1.92 -14.38 -12.84
N GLY A 23 0.98 -15.31 -12.66
CA GLY A 23 1.10 -16.43 -11.73
C GLY A 23 1.03 -16.01 -10.25
N LYS A 24 0.51 -14.81 -9.97
CA LYS A 24 0.42 -14.23 -8.62
C LYS A 24 -1.02 -13.88 -8.27
N ASN A 25 -1.51 -14.41 -7.15
CA ASN A 25 -2.76 -13.96 -6.57
C ASN A 25 -2.52 -12.61 -5.89
N LEU A 26 -2.83 -11.54 -6.62
CA LEU A 26 -2.52 -10.17 -6.18
C LEU A 26 -3.19 -9.83 -4.85
N LYS A 27 -4.46 -10.22 -4.70
CA LYS A 27 -5.28 -9.88 -3.53
C LYS A 27 -4.77 -10.59 -2.29
N ASP A 28 -4.58 -11.90 -2.38
CA ASP A 28 -4.15 -12.70 -1.23
C ASP A 28 -2.71 -12.35 -0.85
N ASN A 29 -1.79 -12.26 -1.82
CA ASN A 29 -0.41 -11.85 -1.55
C ASN A 29 -0.34 -10.48 -0.86
N PHE A 30 -1.14 -9.52 -1.31
CA PHE A 30 -1.17 -8.18 -0.73
C PHE A 30 -1.66 -8.21 0.73
N PHE A 31 -2.79 -8.86 0.99
CA PHE A 31 -3.36 -8.89 2.34
C PHE A 31 -2.54 -9.75 3.30
N ASP A 32 -2.02 -10.88 2.85
CA ASP A 32 -1.15 -11.74 3.66
C ASP A 32 0.13 -10.99 4.06
N ALA A 33 0.79 -10.33 3.10
CA ALA A 33 1.98 -9.53 3.40
C ALA A 33 1.65 -8.36 4.34
N LEU A 34 0.55 -7.65 4.09
CA LEU A 34 0.11 -6.53 4.94
C LEU A 34 -0.17 -6.99 6.37
N ASP A 35 -0.85 -8.13 6.53
CA ASP A 35 -1.15 -8.71 7.84
C ASP A 35 0.13 -9.15 8.56
N CYS A 36 1.06 -9.79 7.86
CA CYS A 36 2.36 -10.16 8.42
C CYS A 36 3.14 -8.95 8.95
N PHE A 37 3.12 -7.82 8.23
CA PHE A 37 3.83 -6.60 8.65
C PHE A 37 3.07 -5.74 9.66
N SER A 38 1.75 -5.94 9.82
CA SER A 38 0.89 -5.08 10.64
C SER A 38 1.36 -4.94 12.09
N PRO A 39 1.75 -6.01 12.82
CA PRO A 39 2.25 -5.88 14.19
C PRO A 39 3.47 -4.96 14.29
N SER A 40 4.47 -5.16 13.44
CA SER A 40 5.70 -4.35 13.42
C SER A 40 5.44 -2.91 12.98
N MET A 41 4.48 -2.68 12.07
CA MET A 41 4.05 -1.33 11.70
C MET A 41 3.39 -0.60 12.87
N ILE A 42 2.47 -1.25 13.58
CA ILE A 42 1.79 -0.66 14.74
C ILE A 42 2.79 -0.30 15.84
N ASP A 43 3.74 -1.18 16.12
CA ASP A 43 4.80 -0.92 17.09
C ASP A 43 5.71 0.23 16.66
N LEU A 44 6.06 0.30 15.38
CA LEU A 44 6.78 1.43 14.81
C LEU A 44 5.99 2.73 14.98
N PHE A 45 4.69 2.74 14.69
CA PHE A 45 3.83 3.91 14.83
C PHE A 45 3.83 4.42 16.26
N ARG A 46 3.74 3.53 17.26
CA ARG A 46 3.78 3.88 18.69
C ARG A 46 5.12 4.47 19.13
N LYS A 47 6.23 4.02 18.52
CA LYS A 47 7.59 4.49 18.80
C LYS A 47 7.89 5.86 18.20
N LYS A 48 7.23 6.26 17.10
CA LYS A 48 7.48 7.55 16.45
C LYS A 48 7.07 8.73 17.35
N LYS A 49 7.84 9.81 17.27
CA LYS A 49 7.65 11.07 18.04
C LYS A 49 7.64 12.27 17.08
N GLY A 50 7.46 13.47 17.64
CA GLY A 50 7.34 14.72 16.86
C GLY A 50 6.04 14.81 16.08
N VAL A 51 6.00 15.66 15.05
CA VAL A 51 4.80 15.93 14.23
C VAL A 51 4.27 14.64 13.59
N THR A 52 5.13 13.85 12.96
CA THR A 52 4.78 12.52 12.43
C THR A 52 4.19 11.60 13.51
N GLY A 53 4.80 11.57 14.70
CA GLY A 53 4.30 10.78 15.83
C GLY A 53 2.92 11.21 16.30
N GLN A 54 2.59 12.51 16.23
CA GLN A 54 1.26 13.02 16.58
C GLN A 54 0.20 12.52 15.60
N PHE A 55 0.45 12.61 14.29
CA PHE A 55 -0.45 12.07 13.27
C PHE A 55 -0.69 10.55 13.44
N LEU A 56 0.37 9.80 13.70
CA LEU A 56 0.28 8.35 13.90
C LEU A 56 -0.45 7.98 15.19
N SER A 57 -0.24 8.76 16.26
CA SER A 57 -0.94 8.55 17.53
C SER A 57 -2.44 8.82 17.38
N GLU A 58 -2.81 9.86 16.63
CA GLU A 58 -4.21 10.15 16.33
C GLU A 58 -4.84 9.03 15.50
N LEU A 59 -4.12 8.52 14.50
CA LEU A 59 -4.59 7.39 13.69
C LEU A 59 -4.79 6.11 14.53
N LEU A 60 -3.83 5.78 15.41
CA LEU A 60 -3.93 4.68 16.37
C LEU A 60 -5.13 4.84 17.31
N ARG A 61 -5.42 6.07 17.75
CA ARG A 61 -6.56 6.37 18.63
C ARG A 61 -7.91 6.16 17.95
N GLN A 62 -7.97 6.42 16.63
CA GLN A 62 -9.18 6.23 15.83
C GLN A 62 -9.49 4.76 15.58
N THR A 63 -8.48 3.90 15.51
CA THR A 63 -8.63 2.44 15.34
C THR A 63 -8.76 1.75 16.69
N LYS A 64 -9.99 1.61 17.20
CA LYS A 64 -10.28 1.01 18.53
C LYS A 64 -10.49 -0.50 18.52
N THR A 65 -10.52 -1.10 17.35
CA THR A 65 -10.93 -2.49 17.14
C THR A 65 -9.78 -3.34 16.63
N THR A 66 -9.89 -4.63 16.91
CA THR A 66 -8.95 -5.69 16.51
C THR A 66 -9.39 -6.39 15.22
N GLU A 67 -10.47 -5.92 14.58
CA GLU A 67 -10.94 -6.46 13.31
C GLU A 67 -9.84 -6.33 12.23
N PRO A 68 -9.54 -7.40 11.47
CA PRO A 68 -8.47 -7.39 10.48
C PRO A 68 -8.57 -6.23 9.47
N THR A 69 -9.78 -5.91 9.02
CA THR A 69 -10.02 -4.81 8.07
C THR A 69 -9.59 -3.45 8.63
N ASP A 70 -9.86 -3.19 9.90
CA ASP A 70 -9.52 -1.91 10.53
C ASP A 70 -8.03 -1.79 10.80
N ILE A 71 -7.36 -2.89 11.12
CA ILE A 71 -5.90 -2.97 11.24
C ILE A 71 -5.22 -2.73 9.90
N ARG A 72 -5.72 -3.36 8.82
CA ARG A 72 -5.23 -3.13 7.46
C ARG A 72 -5.41 -1.66 7.06
N CYS A 73 -6.59 -1.08 7.33
CA CYS A 73 -6.86 0.34 7.08
C CYS A 73 -5.94 1.27 7.88
N LEU A 74 -5.67 0.96 9.15
CA LEU A 74 -4.71 1.69 9.98
C LEU A 74 -3.31 1.66 9.35
N CYS A 75 -2.82 0.48 8.96
CA CYS A 75 -1.49 0.34 8.37
C CYS A 75 -1.37 1.08 7.04
N LEU A 76 -2.37 0.94 6.16
CA LEU A 76 -2.39 1.62 4.86
C LEU A 76 -2.40 3.15 5.00
N ARG A 77 -3.14 3.68 5.98
CA ARG A 77 -3.16 5.13 6.27
C ARG A 77 -1.88 5.63 6.93
N GLY A 78 -1.18 4.78 7.68
CA GLY A 78 0.09 5.12 8.33
C GLY A 78 1.31 5.08 7.40
N LEU A 79 1.26 4.28 6.32
CA LEU A 79 2.36 4.09 5.38
C LEU A 79 2.88 5.40 4.76
N PRO A 80 2.04 6.27 4.16
CA PRO A 80 2.50 7.55 3.62
C PRO A 80 3.23 8.40 4.66
N ILE A 81 2.74 8.42 5.90
CA ILE A 81 3.29 9.24 6.98
C ILE A 81 4.71 8.77 7.34
N ILE A 82 4.93 7.46 7.47
CA ILE A 82 6.27 6.90 7.78
C ILE A 82 7.23 7.07 6.61
N LEU A 83 6.73 6.89 5.39
CA LEU A 83 7.48 7.05 4.16
C LEU A 83 7.67 8.52 3.75
N GLY A 84 7.09 9.46 4.51
CA GLY A 84 7.21 10.91 4.31
C GLY A 84 6.63 11.38 2.99
N ASP A 85 5.65 10.64 2.51
CA ASP A 85 4.78 10.99 1.39
C ASP A 85 3.59 11.81 1.92
N GLU A 86 2.86 12.49 1.02
CA GLU A 86 1.72 13.32 1.38
C GLU A 86 0.49 12.46 1.73
N PRO A 87 0.06 12.37 3.00
CA PRO A 87 -0.98 11.44 3.40
C PRO A 87 -2.36 11.79 2.82
N SER A 88 -2.63 13.08 2.56
CA SER A 88 -3.89 13.51 1.97
C SER A 88 -4.06 13.05 0.51
N ALA A 89 -2.96 12.78 -0.20
CA ALA A 89 -2.99 12.28 -1.56
C ALA A 89 -3.49 10.83 -1.66
N PHE A 90 -3.38 10.06 -0.55
CA PHE A 90 -3.79 8.65 -0.50
C PHE A 90 -5.30 8.45 -0.66
N PHE A 91 -6.12 9.39 -0.17
CA PHE A 91 -7.58 9.30 -0.28
C PHE A 91 -8.14 9.96 -1.54
N LYS A 92 -7.38 10.87 -2.16
CA LYS A 92 -7.78 11.57 -3.38
C LYS A 92 -7.79 10.66 -4.61
N THR A 93 -7.18 9.47 -4.52
CA THR A 93 -6.92 8.60 -5.68
C THR A 93 -8.18 7.91 -6.24
N CYS A 94 -9.33 7.96 -5.55
CA CYS A 94 -10.55 7.27 -5.98
C CYS A 94 -11.81 8.15 -6.17
N THR A 95 -11.73 9.46 -5.94
CA THR A 95 -12.88 10.35 -6.20
C THR A 95 -12.74 10.96 -7.60
N ASP A 96 -13.47 10.37 -8.54
CA ASP A 96 -13.82 10.83 -9.89
C ASP A 96 -12.74 11.55 -10.71
N ALA A 97 -12.32 10.86 -11.77
CA ALA A 97 -11.45 11.28 -12.85
C ALA A 97 -11.99 12.51 -13.63
N ALA A 98 -11.92 13.69 -13.03
CA ALA A 98 -12.04 14.96 -13.76
C ALA A 98 -10.75 15.33 -14.49
N ASP A 99 -9.58 14.88 -13.99
CA ASP A 99 -8.28 15.17 -14.62
C ASP A 99 -7.82 13.99 -15.47
N LYS A 100 -8.49 13.81 -16.63
CA LYS A 100 -8.00 13.00 -17.74
C LYS A 100 -6.77 13.67 -18.37
N GLU A 101 -5.60 13.63 -17.73
CA GLU A 101 -4.35 13.84 -18.48
C GLU A 101 -3.04 13.39 -17.83
N HIS A 102 -3.07 12.74 -16.66
CA HIS A 102 -1.86 12.06 -16.17
C HIS A 102 -2.20 10.68 -15.60
N LEU A 103 -2.00 9.65 -16.43
CA LEU A 103 -1.80 8.26 -16.01
C LEU A 103 -0.51 8.08 -15.18
N SER A 104 0.20 9.16 -14.83
CA SER A 104 1.34 9.08 -13.93
C SER A 104 0.85 8.82 -12.51
N TYR A 105 1.46 7.84 -11.85
CA TYR A 105 1.28 7.66 -10.42
C TYR A 105 1.51 8.98 -9.67
N PRO A 106 0.71 9.27 -8.63
CA PRO A 106 0.85 10.48 -7.84
C PRO A 106 2.28 10.55 -7.28
N LYS A 107 3.03 11.57 -7.70
CA LYS A 107 4.42 11.77 -7.28
C LYS A 107 4.53 11.92 -5.76
N ASP A 108 3.47 12.42 -5.14
CA ASP A 108 3.38 12.65 -3.71
C ASP A 108 3.26 11.35 -2.89
N LEU A 109 3.04 10.20 -3.54
CA LEU A 109 3.00 8.86 -2.93
C LEU A 109 4.09 7.92 -3.45
N ALA A 110 5.17 8.46 -4.01
CA ALA A 110 6.15 7.68 -4.75
C ALA A 110 6.90 6.64 -3.91
N ASN A 111 6.97 6.76 -2.58
CA ASN A 111 7.57 5.75 -1.71
C ASN A 111 6.53 4.73 -1.25
N THR A 112 5.31 5.17 -0.99
CA THR A 112 4.16 4.35 -0.61
C THR A 112 3.80 3.37 -1.72
N PHE A 113 3.80 3.85 -2.96
CA PHE A 113 3.55 3.01 -4.13
C PHE A 113 4.68 1.99 -4.35
N ASP A 114 5.93 2.42 -4.23
CA ASP A 114 7.12 1.54 -4.34
C ASP A 114 7.10 0.45 -3.26
N PHE A 115 6.77 0.81 -2.00
CA PHE A 115 6.58 -0.16 -0.92
C PHE A 115 5.43 -1.12 -1.23
N THR A 116 4.28 -0.61 -1.67
CA THR A 116 3.11 -1.45 -1.95
C THR A 116 3.36 -2.43 -3.09
N GLN A 117 3.91 -1.95 -4.22
CA GLN A 117 4.17 -2.79 -5.40
C GLN A 117 5.27 -3.82 -5.17
N LYS A 118 6.39 -3.43 -4.57
CA LYS A 118 7.56 -4.29 -4.46
C LYS A 118 7.60 -5.11 -3.17
N VAL A 119 7.07 -4.58 -2.06
CA VAL A 119 7.14 -5.23 -0.75
C VAL A 119 5.87 -6.01 -0.45
N LEU A 120 4.69 -5.40 -0.63
CA LEU A 120 3.42 -6.07 -0.32
C LEU A 120 2.97 -6.99 -1.47
N MET A 121 3.07 -6.54 -2.72
CA MET A 121 2.58 -7.29 -3.88
C MET A 121 3.68 -8.11 -4.58
N GLY A 122 4.95 -7.83 -4.29
CA GLY A 122 6.10 -8.52 -4.87
C GLY A 122 6.17 -8.45 -6.40
N LEU A 123 5.72 -7.36 -7.02
CA LEU A 123 5.56 -7.26 -8.48
C LEU A 123 6.82 -6.88 -9.25
N ASP A 124 7.80 -6.27 -8.57
CA ASP A 124 9.02 -5.79 -9.20
C ASP A 124 10.24 -6.17 -8.32
N GLU A 125 11.23 -6.79 -8.95
CA GLU A 125 12.50 -7.22 -8.32
C GLU A 125 13.59 -6.13 -8.40
N GLY A 126 13.27 -4.99 -9.01
CA GLY A 126 14.12 -3.82 -9.07
C GLY A 126 14.45 -3.25 -7.70
N ASN A 127 15.51 -2.46 -7.64
CA ASN A 127 16.00 -1.88 -6.40
C ASN A 127 14.91 -1.03 -5.70
N LEU A 128 14.82 -1.19 -4.38
CA LEU A 128 14.00 -0.34 -3.54
C LEU A 128 14.70 1.00 -3.31
N LYS A 129 13.93 2.08 -3.24
CA LYS A 129 14.46 3.37 -2.79
C LYS A 129 15.04 3.21 -1.38
N PRO A 130 16.10 3.96 -1.01
CA PRO A 130 16.74 3.82 0.30
C PRO A 130 15.77 3.89 1.49
N ARG A 131 14.74 4.76 1.39
CA ARG A 131 13.71 4.92 2.42
C ARG A 131 12.79 3.69 2.55
N VAL A 132 12.36 3.15 1.41
CA VAL A 132 11.51 1.95 1.34
C VAL A 132 12.27 0.73 1.83
N LEU A 133 13.54 0.59 1.43
CA LEU A 133 14.43 -0.47 1.92
C LEU A 133 14.62 -0.39 3.44
N SER A 134 14.84 0.82 3.97
CA SER A 134 15.00 1.05 5.40
C SER A 134 13.74 0.65 6.17
N LEU A 135 12.55 1.02 5.67
CA LEU A 135 11.29 0.62 6.27
C LEU A 135 11.11 -0.91 6.22
N LYS A 136 11.30 -1.54 5.06
CA LYS A 136 11.19 -3.01 4.92
C LYS A 136 12.08 -3.73 5.93
N LYS A 137 13.32 -3.29 6.10
CA LYS A 137 14.26 -3.85 7.09
C LYS A 137 13.77 -3.69 8.53
N LEU A 138 13.18 -2.54 8.88
CA LEU A 138 12.62 -2.31 10.21
C LEU A 138 11.39 -3.18 10.51
N LEU A 139 10.62 -3.55 9.48
CA LEU A 139 9.40 -4.34 9.63
C LEU A 139 9.64 -5.85 9.57
N ALA A 140 10.79 -6.29 9.05
CA ALA A 140 11.18 -7.70 8.98
C ALA A 140 11.83 -8.24 10.27
N VAL A 141 11.81 -7.46 11.34
CA VAL A 141 12.34 -7.80 12.68
C VAL A 141 11.23 -8.34 13.56
#